data_AF-A0A2K6PNQ0-F1
#
_entry.id   AF-A0A2K6PNQ0-F1
#
_cell.length_a   1.000
_cell.length_b   1.000
_cell.length_c   1.000
_cell.angle_alpha   90.00
_cell.angle_beta   90.00
_cell.angle_gamma   90.00
#
_symmetry.space_group_name_H-M   'P 1'
#
loop_
_entity.id
_entity.type
_entity.pdbx_description
1 polymer ?
#
loop_
_entity_poly.entity_id
_entity_poly.type
_entity_poly.pdbx_seq_one_letter_code
_entity_poly.pdbx_strand_id
1 'polypeptide(L)'
;MGRFRGGLRCIKYLLLGFNLLFWLAGSAVIAFGLWFRFGGAIKELSSEDKSPEYFYVGLYVLVGAGALMMAVGFFGCCGAMRESQCVLGSAIRHVQTMYEEAYNDYLKDRGKGNGTLITFHSTFQCCGKESSEQVQPTCPKELLGHKNCIDEIETIISVKLQLIGIVGIGIAGLTIFGMIFSMVLCCAIRNSRDVI
;
A
#
# COMPACT_ATOMS: atom_id res chain seq x y z
N MET A 1 13.57 7.07 -29.78
CA MET A 1 13.38 6.85 -28.32
C MET A 1 12.81 8.05 -27.53
N GLY A 2 12.49 9.21 -28.13
CA GLY A 2 12.06 10.42 -27.39
C GLY A 2 10.59 10.51 -26.95
N ARG A 3 9.65 9.79 -27.60
CA ARG A 3 8.20 9.85 -27.31
C ARG A 3 7.79 9.18 -25.99
N PHE A 4 8.51 8.15 -25.55
CA PHE A 4 8.22 7.44 -24.29
C PHE A 4 8.54 8.26 -23.03
N ARG A 5 9.57 9.13 -23.09
CA ARG A 5 9.99 9.98 -21.96
C ARG A 5 9.06 11.16 -21.69
N GLY A 6 8.29 11.59 -22.69
CA GLY A 6 7.21 12.58 -22.56
C GLY A 6 5.93 11.97 -21.98
N GLY A 7 5.52 10.80 -22.50
CA GLY A 7 4.34 10.08 -22.03
C GLY A 7 4.39 9.67 -20.55
N LEU A 8 5.55 9.19 -20.08
CA LEU A 8 5.73 8.79 -18.67
C LEU A 8 5.62 9.97 -17.70
N ARG A 9 6.04 11.18 -18.11
CA ARG A 9 5.85 12.42 -17.34
C ARG A 9 4.39 12.83 -17.29
N CYS A 10 3.68 12.76 -18.41
CA CYS A 10 2.27 13.07 -18.48
C CYS A 10 1.44 12.14 -17.57
N ILE A 11 1.73 10.84 -17.60
CA ILE A 11 1.11 9.83 -16.72
C ILE A 11 1.39 10.15 -15.25
N LYS A 12 2.60 10.57 -14.88
CA LYS A 12 2.91 10.98 -13.50
C LYS A 12 2.10 12.17 -13.02
N TYR A 13 2.00 13.23 -13.83
CA TYR A 13 1.21 14.40 -13.47
C TYR A 13 -0.28 14.07 -13.38
N LEU A 14 -0.78 13.20 -14.26
CA LEU A 14 -2.15 12.71 -14.19
C LEU A 14 -2.38 11.89 -12.91
N LEU A 15 -1.49 10.94 -12.59
CA LEU A 15 -1.59 10.13 -11.36
C LEU A 15 -1.49 10.98 -10.08
N LEU A 16 -0.61 11.98 -10.07
CA LEU A 16 -0.49 12.93 -8.95
C LEU A 16 -1.76 13.78 -8.81
N GLY A 17 -2.28 14.31 -9.92
CA GLY A 17 -3.50 15.12 -9.92
C GLY A 17 -4.73 14.34 -9.48
N PHE A 18 -4.91 13.10 -9.97
CA PHE A 18 -6.02 12.25 -9.56
C PHE A 18 -5.92 11.82 -8.10
N ASN A 19 -4.75 11.38 -7.61
CA ASN A 19 -4.58 11.02 -6.20
C ASN A 19 -4.79 12.21 -5.25
N LEU A 20 -4.37 13.42 -5.65
CA LEU A 20 -4.65 14.65 -4.93
C LEU A 20 -6.16 14.97 -4.90
N LEU A 21 -6.86 14.75 -6.01
CA LEU A 21 -8.31 14.95 -6.09
C LEU A 21 -9.08 13.97 -5.21
N PHE A 22 -8.70 12.69 -5.19
CA PHE A 22 -9.28 11.70 -4.27
C PHE A 22 -9.01 12.04 -2.81
N TRP A 23 -7.82 12.54 -2.50
CA TRP A 23 -7.47 12.98 -1.16
C TRP A 23 -8.32 14.18 -0.69
N LEU A 24 -8.49 15.19 -1.55
CA LEU A 24 -9.35 16.35 -1.28
C LEU A 24 -10.83 15.94 -1.18
N ALA A 25 -11.31 15.05 -2.06
CA ALA A 25 -12.68 14.54 -2.01
C ALA A 25 -12.94 13.75 -0.72
N GLY A 26 -12.04 12.85 -0.33
CA GLY A 26 -12.14 12.11 0.93
C GLY A 26 -12.16 13.04 2.15
N SER A 27 -11.29 14.06 2.15
CA SER A 27 -11.26 15.09 3.21
C SER A 27 -12.57 15.87 3.29
N ALA A 28 -13.15 16.24 2.15
CA ALA A 28 -14.45 16.91 2.09
C ALA A 28 -15.58 16.03 2.63
N VAL A 29 -15.63 14.75 2.24
CA VAL A 29 -16.65 13.80 2.72
C VAL A 29 -16.58 13.60 4.23
N ILE A 30 -15.37 13.48 4.79
CA ILE A 30 -15.16 13.40 6.24
C ILE A 30 -15.64 14.69 6.92
N ALA A 31 -15.26 15.86 6.39
CA ALA A 31 -15.67 17.15 6.93
C ALA A 31 -17.20 17.30 6.93
N PHE A 32 -17.87 16.94 5.83
CA PHE A 32 -19.33 16.95 5.75
C PHE A 32 -19.99 15.96 6.73
N GLY A 33 -19.47 14.73 6.82
CA GLY A 33 -19.98 13.72 7.75
C GLY A 33 -19.83 14.13 9.22
N LEU A 34 -18.69 14.71 9.60
CA LEU A 34 -18.46 15.24 10.94
C LEU A 34 -19.28 16.51 11.20
N TRP A 35 -19.44 17.38 10.21
CA TRP A 35 -20.29 18.58 10.32
C TRP A 35 -21.74 18.21 10.63
N PHE A 36 -22.31 17.21 9.96
CA PHE A 36 -23.65 16.72 10.29
C PHE A 36 -23.72 16.11 11.70
N ARG A 37 -22.65 15.45 12.15
CA ARG A 37 -22.60 14.82 13.49
C ARG A 37 -22.55 15.83 14.63
N PHE A 38 -21.78 16.91 14.47
CA PHE A 38 -21.47 17.88 15.55
C PHE A 38 -22.15 19.24 15.37
N GLY A 39 -22.49 19.63 14.14
CA GLY A 39 -23.00 20.96 13.78
C GLY A 39 -24.49 21.19 14.08
N GLY A 40 -25.13 20.31 14.85
CA GLY A 40 -26.53 20.49 15.28
C GLY A 40 -27.58 20.35 14.17
N ALA A 41 -27.19 20.24 12.89
CA ALA A 41 -28.09 20.15 11.73
C ALA A 41 -29.09 18.97 11.81
N ILE A 42 -28.71 17.86 12.45
CA ILE A 42 -29.61 16.71 12.66
C ILE A 42 -30.67 17.03 13.73
N LYS A 43 -30.36 17.88 14.73
CA LYS A 43 -31.31 18.26 15.79
C LYS A 43 -32.48 19.07 15.25
N GLU A 44 -32.22 19.93 14.26
CA GLU A 44 -33.24 20.73 13.55
C GLU A 44 -34.13 19.86 12.63
N LEU A 45 -33.58 18.81 12.02
CA LEU A 45 -34.34 17.87 11.17
C LEU A 45 -35.15 16.82 11.96
N SER A 46 -35.00 16.73 13.29
CA SER A 46 -35.59 15.69 14.13
C SER A 46 -37.00 16.02 14.65
N SER A 47 -37.77 16.82 13.91
CA SER A 47 -39.16 17.18 14.29
C SER A 47 -40.18 16.06 14.03
N GLU A 48 -39.79 14.89 13.51
CA GLU A 48 -40.72 13.78 13.28
C GLU A 48 -40.11 12.42 13.64
N ASP A 49 -40.92 11.67 14.41
CA ASP A 49 -40.62 10.47 15.18
C ASP A 49 -40.31 9.25 14.27
N LYS A 50 -39.26 8.48 14.61
CA LYS A 50 -38.85 7.17 14.04
C LYS A 50 -38.01 7.15 12.75
N SER A 51 -36.70 7.40 12.86
CA SER A 51 -35.62 6.53 12.31
C SER A 51 -34.20 7.12 12.44
N PRO A 52 -33.69 7.45 13.64
CA PRO A 52 -32.35 8.04 13.75
C PRO A 52 -31.20 7.05 13.52
N GLU A 53 -31.38 5.76 13.79
CA GLU A 53 -30.25 4.80 13.76
C GLU A 53 -29.68 4.57 12.35
N TYR A 54 -30.54 4.36 11.35
CA TYR A 54 -30.10 4.13 9.96
C TYR A 54 -29.38 5.35 9.36
N PHE A 55 -29.80 6.56 9.73
CA PHE A 55 -29.17 7.80 9.28
C PHE A 55 -27.76 7.95 9.88
N TYR A 56 -27.59 7.66 11.17
CA TYR A 56 -26.27 7.66 11.81
C TYR A 56 -25.36 6.57 11.24
N VAL A 57 -25.87 5.36 11.02
CA VAL A 57 -25.13 4.27 10.36
C VAL A 57 -24.65 4.70 8.98
N GLY A 58 -25.52 5.31 8.17
CA GLY A 58 -25.15 5.86 6.86
C GLY A 58 -24.05 6.92 6.94
N LEU A 59 -24.13 7.82 7.92
CA LEU A 59 -23.12 8.87 8.14
C LEU A 59 -21.75 8.27 8.55
N TYR A 60 -21.74 7.26 9.41
CA TYR A 60 -20.51 6.55 9.81
C TYR A 60 -19.89 5.79 8.64
N VAL A 61 -20.70 5.13 7.82
CA VAL A 61 -20.23 4.47 6.59
C VAL A 61 -19.64 5.50 5.61
N LEU A 62 -20.29 6.65 5.46
CA LEU A 62 -19.81 7.74 4.61
C LEU A 62 -18.47 8.31 5.09
N VAL A 63 -18.32 8.55 6.40
CA VAL A 63 -17.06 9.00 7.02
C VAL A 63 -15.97 7.94 6.88
N GLY A 64 -16.29 6.67 7.11
CA GLY A 64 -15.36 5.55 6.94
C GLY A 64 -14.88 5.41 5.49
N ALA A 65 -15.79 5.50 4.52
CA ALA A 65 -15.46 5.50 3.10
C ALA A 65 -14.60 6.72 2.73
N GLY A 66 -14.92 7.92 3.26
CA GLY A 66 -14.12 9.13 3.10
C GLY A 66 -12.69 8.98 3.61
N ALA A 67 -12.52 8.38 4.80
CA ALA A 67 -11.21 8.09 5.40
C ALA A 67 -10.41 7.09 4.57
N LEU A 68 -11.06 6.05 4.05
CA LEU A 68 -10.42 5.08 3.15
C LEU A 68 -9.94 5.74 1.85
N MET A 69 -10.78 6.58 1.22
CA MET A 69 -10.42 7.35 0.03
C MET A 69 -9.25 8.31 0.30
N MET A 70 -9.25 8.97 1.46
CA MET A 70 -8.17 9.86 1.89
C MET A 70 -6.84 9.09 2.09
N ALA A 71 -6.88 7.92 2.73
CA ALA A 71 -5.69 7.09 2.93
C ALA A 71 -5.10 6.62 1.60
N VAL A 72 -5.94 6.15 0.68
CA VAL A 72 -5.51 5.71 -0.66
C VAL A 72 -4.90 6.88 -1.46
N GLY A 73 -5.52 8.06 -1.42
CA GLY A 73 -4.99 9.27 -2.08
C GLY A 73 -3.65 9.73 -1.52
N PHE A 74 -3.47 9.65 -0.19
CA PHE A 74 -2.21 10.01 0.47
C PHE A 74 -1.07 9.04 0.09
N PHE A 75 -1.30 7.73 0.19
CA PHE A 75 -0.31 6.74 -0.22
C PHE A 75 -0.03 6.80 -1.73
N GLY A 76 -1.02 7.17 -2.55
CA GLY A 76 -0.85 7.44 -3.98
C GLY A 76 0.06 8.64 -4.28
N CYS A 77 -0.10 9.76 -3.55
CA CYS A 77 0.77 10.94 -3.66
C CYS A 77 2.19 10.66 -3.15
N CYS A 78 2.34 10.02 -1.99
CA CYS A 78 3.66 9.64 -1.45
C CYS A 78 4.38 8.61 -2.33
N GLY A 79 3.63 7.68 -2.94
CA GLY A 79 4.15 6.71 -3.90
C GLY A 79 4.59 7.34 -5.22
N ALA A 80 3.83 8.32 -5.74
CA ALA A 80 4.18 9.05 -6.95
C ALA A 80 5.41 9.96 -6.78
N MET A 81 5.58 10.55 -5.59
CA MET A 81 6.73 11.40 -5.21
C MET A 81 8.03 10.59 -5.00
N ARG A 82 7.95 9.27 -4.75
CA ARG A 82 9.13 8.39 -4.67
C ARG A 82 9.62 7.99 -6.07
N GLU A 83 10.10 8.98 -6.80
CA GLU A 83 10.81 8.87 -8.08
C GLU A 83 12.31 8.64 -7.86
N SER A 84 12.68 7.50 -7.29
CA SER A 84 14.06 7.02 -7.33
C SER A 84 14.03 5.56 -7.79
N GLN A 85 14.66 5.32 -8.93
CA GLN A 85 14.61 4.10 -9.74
C GLN A 85 15.29 2.87 -9.11
N CYS A 86 15.24 2.72 -7.79
CA CYS A 86 15.79 1.58 -7.04
C CYS A 86 14.78 0.97 -6.05
N VAL A 87 13.47 1.22 -6.13
CA VAL A 87 12.51 0.73 -5.11
C VAL A 87 12.58 -0.79 -4.90
N LEU A 88 12.75 -1.57 -5.97
CA LEU A 88 12.93 -3.03 -5.85
C LEU A 88 14.31 -3.41 -5.27
N GLY A 89 15.38 -2.75 -5.72
CA GLY A 89 16.74 -2.99 -5.23
C GLY A 89 16.94 -2.56 -3.77
N SER A 90 16.27 -1.50 -3.33
CA SER A 90 16.32 -1.00 -1.96
C SER A 90 15.61 -1.92 -0.97
N ALA A 91 14.52 -2.57 -1.38
CA ALA A 91 13.79 -3.51 -0.53
C ALA A 91 14.62 -4.76 -0.23
N ILE A 92 15.25 -5.34 -1.26
CA ILE A 92 16.14 -6.49 -1.11
C ILE A 92 17.34 -6.12 -0.23
N ARG A 93 17.98 -4.96 -0.49
CA ARG A 93 19.11 -4.46 0.30
C ARG A 93 18.72 -4.25 1.77
N HIS A 94 17.57 -3.63 2.04
CA HIS A 94 17.10 -3.41 3.41
C HIS A 94 16.85 -4.71 4.17
N VAL A 95 16.22 -5.70 3.52
CA VAL A 95 15.97 -7.00 4.16
C VAL A 95 17.28 -7.73 4.42
N GLN A 96 18.22 -7.70 3.47
CA GLN A 96 19.56 -8.25 3.67
C GLN A 96 20.31 -7.54 4.81
N THR A 97 20.21 -6.20 4.93
CA THR A 97 20.82 -5.44 6.04
C THR A 97 20.18 -5.77 7.39
N MET A 98 18.85 -5.92 7.46
CA MET A 98 18.17 -6.35 8.70
C MET A 98 18.59 -7.77 9.12
N TYR A 99 18.77 -8.67 8.14
CA TYR A 99 19.30 -10.00 8.40
C TYR A 99 20.76 -9.96 8.86
N GLU A 100 21.61 -9.13 8.25
CA GLU A 100 23.00 -8.89 8.64
C GLU A 100 23.12 -8.40 10.09
N GLU A 101 22.30 -7.41 10.46
CA GLU A 101 22.27 -6.87 11.82
C GLU A 101 21.80 -7.92 12.83
N ALA A 102 20.70 -8.64 12.53
CA ALA A 102 20.19 -9.70 13.41
C ALA A 102 21.19 -10.85 13.58
N TYR A 103 21.91 -11.22 12.51
CA TYR A 103 22.93 -12.25 12.53
C TYR A 103 24.14 -11.82 13.39
N ASN A 104 24.62 -10.59 13.20
CA ASN A 104 25.76 -10.06 13.96
C ASN A 104 25.42 -9.80 15.44
N ASP A 105 24.20 -9.33 15.76
CA ASP A 105 23.73 -9.15 17.13
C ASP A 105 23.65 -10.49 17.87
N TYR A 106 23.16 -11.53 17.20
CA TYR A 106 23.13 -12.90 17.74
C TYR A 106 24.52 -13.47 18.03
N LEU A 107 25.49 -13.23 17.15
CA LEU A 107 26.88 -13.65 17.40
C LEU A 107 27.51 -12.91 18.59
N LYS A 108 27.15 -11.64 18.77
CA LYS A 108 27.69 -10.79 19.84
C LYS A 108 27.09 -11.10 21.21
N ASP A 109 25.81 -11.49 21.25
CA ASP A 109 25.07 -11.73 22.50
C ASP A 109 24.15 -12.96 22.35
N ARG A 110 24.72 -14.17 22.50
CA ARG A 110 24.00 -15.45 22.38
C ARG A 110 22.84 -15.64 23.37
N GLY A 111 22.66 -14.72 24.33
CA GLY A 111 21.59 -14.73 25.32
C GLY A 111 20.39 -13.84 25.00
N LYS A 112 20.45 -13.00 23.95
CA LYS A 112 19.40 -12.04 23.60
C LYS A 112 18.39 -12.64 22.63
N GLY A 113 17.11 -12.58 23.00
CA GLY A 113 15.93 -13.06 22.28
C GLY A 113 16.11 -13.37 20.79
N ASN A 114 16.33 -14.65 20.50
CA ASN A 114 16.64 -15.22 19.18
C ASN A 114 15.46 -15.17 18.17
N GLY A 115 14.32 -14.57 18.55
CA GLY A 115 13.06 -14.67 17.82
C GLY A 115 13.13 -14.11 16.40
N THR A 116 13.85 -13.00 16.21
CA THR A 116 14.00 -12.37 14.89
C THR A 116 14.75 -13.29 13.93
N LEU A 117 15.93 -13.78 14.31
CA LEU A 117 16.76 -14.63 13.46
C LEU A 117 16.11 -16.00 13.18
N ILE A 118 15.43 -16.59 14.17
CA ILE A 118 14.63 -17.82 14.00
C ILE A 118 13.50 -17.60 12.99
N THR A 119 12.81 -16.46 13.06
CA THR A 119 11.74 -16.11 12.13
C THR A 119 12.28 -15.95 10.71
N PHE A 120 13.45 -15.33 10.55
CA PHE A 120 14.12 -15.24 9.25
C PHE A 120 14.46 -16.63 8.68
N HIS A 121 15.15 -17.48 9.45
CA HIS A 121 15.52 -18.82 9.01
C HIS A 121 14.32 -19.70 8.67
N SER A 122 13.23 -19.60 9.44
CA SER A 122 12.00 -20.36 9.22
C SER A 122 11.17 -19.83 8.04
N THR A 123 11.07 -18.51 7.88
CA THR A 123 10.28 -17.86 6.81
C THR A 123 10.91 -18.06 5.44
N PHE A 124 12.24 -18.00 5.36
CA PHE A 124 12.99 -18.14 4.11
C PHE A 124 13.54 -19.56 3.90
N GLN A 125 13.30 -20.50 4.82
CA GLN A 125 13.85 -21.87 4.78
C GLN A 125 15.34 -21.89 4.43
N CYS A 126 16.12 -21.14 5.20
CA CYS A 126 17.55 -20.96 5.01
C CYS A 126 18.26 -20.94 6.38
N CYS A 127 19.58 -21.07 6.40
CA CYS A 127 20.32 -21.11 7.66
C CYS A 127 21.72 -20.52 7.51
N GLY A 128 21.91 -19.33 8.09
CA GLY A 128 23.20 -18.64 8.14
C GLY A 128 23.62 -17.96 6.83
N LYS A 129 24.86 -17.45 6.85
CA LYS A 129 25.61 -17.00 5.68
C LYS A 129 26.45 -18.15 5.13
N GLU A 130 27.78 -18.08 5.22
CA GLU A 130 28.70 -19.08 4.69
C GLU A 130 28.95 -20.28 5.62
N SER A 131 28.62 -20.13 6.91
CA SER A 131 28.69 -21.23 7.89
C SER A 131 27.45 -21.23 8.78
N SER A 132 26.89 -22.43 8.95
CA SER A 132 25.73 -22.70 9.79
C SER A 132 26.10 -22.99 11.25
N GLU A 133 27.35 -23.35 11.54
CA GLU A 133 27.75 -23.90 12.85
C GLU A 133 27.53 -22.94 14.02
N GLN A 134 27.70 -21.64 13.79
CA GLN A 134 27.54 -20.62 14.84
C GLN A 134 26.08 -20.31 15.17
N VAL A 135 25.15 -20.67 14.28
CA VAL A 135 23.73 -20.33 14.36
C VAL A 135 22.80 -21.55 14.28
N GLN A 136 23.34 -22.77 14.28
CA GLN A 136 22.59 -24.04 14.29
C GLN A 136 21.36 -24.07 15.22
N PRO A 137 21.39 -23.60 16.49
CA PRO A 137 20.21 -23.63 17.35
C PRO A 137 19.05 -22.74 16.88
N THR A 138 19.29 -21.81 15.95
CA THR A 138 18.27 -20.95 15.35
C THR A 138 17.75 -21.46 14.00
N CYS A 139 18.23 -22.60 13.52
CA CYS A 139 17.90 -23.11 12.20
C CYS A 139 16.72 -24.09 12.21
N PRO A 140 15.90 -24.12 11.14
CA PRO A 140 14.79 -25.05 11.02
C PRO A 140 15.29 -26.50 10.90
N LYS A 141 14.66 -27.41 11.66
CA LYS A 141 15.04 -28.84 11.73
C LYS A 141 14.76 -29.62 10.44
N GLU A 142 13.87 -29.12 9.59
CA GLU A 142 13.47 -29.72 8.31
C GLU A 142 14.39 -29.31 7.14
N LEU A 143 15.48 -28.57 7.40
CA LEU A 143 16.32 -28.04 6.34
C LEU A 143 17.32 -29.08 5.82
N LEU A 144 17.09 -29.54 4.60
CA LEU A 144 17.87 -30.59 3.94
C LEU A 144 19.11 -29.96 3.26
N GLY A 145 20.14 -29.68 4.05
CA GLY A 145 21.42 -29.10 3.59
C GLY A 145 21.63 -27.63 3.97
N HIS A 146 22.85 -27.12 3.74
CA HIS A 146 23.18 -25.72 3.99
C HIS A 146 22.69 -24.84 2.83
N LYS A 147 21.82 -23.87 3.15
CA LYS A 147 21.35 -22.84 2.21
C LYS A 147 21.66 -21.45 2.76
N ASN A 148 22.39 -20.66 1.96
CA ASN A 148 22.70 -19.25 2.26
C ASN A 148 21.41 -18.43 2.32
N CYS A 149 21.15 -17.77 3.45
CA CYS A 149 19.98 -16.91 3.55
C CYS A 149 20.04 -15.70 2.63
N ILE A 150 21.23 -15.17 2.33
CA ILE A 150 21.36 -13.96 1.49
C ILE A 150 20.86 -14.22 0.06
N ASP A 151 21.20 -15.38 -0.51
CA ASP A 151 20.82 -15.79 -1.86
C ASP A 151 19.35 -16.23 -1.93
N GLU A 152 18.89 -16.96 -0.91
CA GLU A 152 17.50 -17.45 -0.84
C GLU A 152 16.53 -16.28 -0.61
N ILE A 153 16.91 -15.27 0.19
CA ILE A 153 16.13 -14.04 0.38
C ILE A 153 15.93 -13.32 -0.96
N GLU A 154 16.97 -13.18 -1.79
CA GLU A 154 16.85 -12.56 -3.11
C GLU A 154 15.92 -13.35 -4.04
N THR A 155 16.04 -14.68 -4.01
CA THR A 155 15.25 -15.59 -4.85
C THR A 155 13.77 -15.60 -4.43
N ILE A 156 13.48 -15.71 -3.14
CA ILE A 156 12.10 -15.72 -2.63
C ILE A 156 11.44 -14.34 -2.76
N ILE A 157 12.17 -13.26 -2.43
CA ILE A 157 11.62 -11.91 -2.53
C ILE A 157 11.33 -11.57 -3.99
N SER A 158 12.22 -11.85 -4.93
CA SER A 158 11.96 -11.56 -6.35
C SER A 158 10.73 -12.28 -6.89
N VAL A 159 10.55 -13.57 -6.57
CA VAL A 159 9.40 -14.37 -7.01
C VAL A 159 8.08 -13.95 -6.34
N LYS A 160 8.08 -13.73 -5.02
CA LYS A 160 6.83 -13.36 -4.29
C LYS A 160 6.44 -11.90 -4.50
N LEU A 161 7.41 -11.00 -4.61
CA LEU A 161 7.15 -9.58 -4.86
C LEU A 161 6.64 -9.35 -6.28
N GLN A 162 6.98 -10.20 -7.25
CA GLN A 162 6.32 -10.20 -8.55
C GLN A 162 4.81 -10.43 -8.43
N LEU A 163 4.36 -11.41 -7.63
CA LEU A 163 2.93 -11.67 -7.42
C LEU A 163 2.22 -10.51 -6.72
N ILE A 164 2.79 -10.00 -5.62
CA ILE A 164 2.24 -8.85 -4.88
C ILE A 164 2.23 -7.60 -5.78
N GLY A 165 3.26 -7.43 -6.61
CA GLY A 165 3.39 -6.38 -7.61
C GLY A 165 2.31 -6.46 -8.68
N ILE A 166 2.07 -7.65 -9.25
CA ILE A 166 1.02 -7.85 -10.26
C ILE A 166 -0.37 -7.55 -9.69
N VAL A 167 -0.68 -8.04 -8.48
CA VAL A 167 -1.96 -7.75 -7.81
C VAL A 167 -2.11 -6.25 -7.55
N GLY A 168 -1.07 -5.60 -7.03
CA GLY A 168 -1.07 -4.15 -6.79
C GLY A 168 -1.21 -3.32 -8.06
N ILE A 169 -0.51 -3.69 -9.13
CA ILE A 169 -0.61 -3.05 -10.45
C ILE A 169 -1.99 -3.27 -11.06
N GLY A 170 -2.58 -4.46 -10.90
CA GLY A 170 -3.92 -4.77 -11.41
C GLY A 170 -5.01 -3.93 -10.74
N ILE A 171 -4.96 -3.80 -9.42
CA ILE A 171 -5.88 -2.94 -8.65
C ILE A 171 -5.70 -1.47 -9.05
N ALA A 172 -4.45 -1.00 -9.16
CA ALA A 172 -4.17 0.35 -9.63
C ALA A 172 -4.62 0.57 -11.09
N GLY A 173 -4.49 -0.44 -11.95
CA GLY A 173 -4.98 -0.40 -13.32
C GLY A 173 -6.50 -0.27 -13.37
N LEU A 174 -7.22 -1.07 -12.59
CA LEU A 174 -8.68 -1.03 -12.52
C LEU A 174 -9.19 0.35 -12.07
N THR A 175 -8.54 0.97 -11.08
CA THR A 175 -8.90 2.31 -10.62
C THR A 175 -8.60 3.38 -11.68
N ILE A 176 -7.45 3.29 -12.37
CA ILE A 176 -7.08 4.20 -13.46
C ILE A 176 -8.06 4.08 -14.64
N PHE A 177 -8.44 2.87 -15.03
CA PHE A 177 -9.43 2.65 -16.08
C PHE A 177 -10.80 3.24 -15.70
N GLY A 178 -11.25 3.04 -14.46
CA GLY A 178 -12.48 3.65 -13.95
C GLY A 178 -12.46 5.18 -14.03
N MET A 179 -11.33 5.81 -13.72
CA MET A 179 -11.16 7.26 -13.84
C MET A 179 -11.21 7.76 -15.29
N ILE A 180 -10.56 7.05 -16.21
CA ILE A 180 -10.54 7.41 -17.64
C ILE A 180 -11.96 7.29 -18.24
N PHE A 181 -12.65 6.18 -17.98
CA PHE A 181 -14.01 5.98 -18.48
C PHE A 181 -14.99 7.02 -17.91
N SER A 182 -14.83 7.39 -16.64
CA SER A 182 -15.65 8.45 -16.02
C SER A 182 -15.46 9.80 -16.72
N MET A 183 -14.22 10.16 -17.08
CA MET A 183 -13.96 11.40 -17.82
C MET A 183 -14.59 11.39 -19.22
N VAL A 184 -14.46 10.29 -19.95
CA VAL A 184 -15.02 10.16 -21.31
C VAL A 184 -16.54 10.21 -21.29
N LEU A 185 -17.18 9.51 -20.34
CA LEU A 185 -18.63 9.49 -20.20
C LEU A 185 -19.19 10.87 -19.83
N CYS A 186 -18.53 11.59 -18.91
CA CYS A 186 -18.90 12.98 -18.60
C CYS A 186 -18.81 13.91 -19.82
N CYS A 187 -17.77 13.77 -20.64
CA CYS A 187 -17.64 14.54 -21.88
C CYS A 187 -18.73 14.20 -22.90
N ALA A 188 -19.09 12.92 -23.04
CA ALA A 188 -20.16 12.48 -23.93
C ALA A 188 -21.56 12.96 -23.49
N ILE A 189 -21.83 12.92 -22.18
CA ILE A 189 -23.12 13.39 -21.60
C ILE A 189 -23.24 14.91 -21.69
N ARG A 190 -22.15 15.67 -21.51
CA ARG A 190 -22.18 17.12 -21.68
C ARG A 190 -22.39 17.50 -23.15
N ASN A 191 -21.64 16.88 -24.05
CA ASN A 191 -21.76 17.12 -25.48
C ASN A 191 -23.18 16.86 -25.99
N SER A 192 -23.88 15.85 -25.47
CA SER A 192 -25.27 15.55 -25.87
C SER A 192 -26.30 16.56 -25.35
N ARG A 193 -26.00 17.30 -24.27
CA ARG A 193 -26.88 18.35 -23.73
C ARG A 193 -26.74 19.68 -24.48
N ASP A 194 -25.58 19.94 -25.08
CA ASP A 194 -25.33 21.16 -25.88
C ASP A 194 -25.93 21.08 -27.30
N VAL A 195 -26.43 19.92 -27.73
CA VAL A 195 -27.06 19.72 -29.06
C VAL A 195 -28.60 19.76 -29.03
N ILE A 196 -29.21 19.95 -27.85
CA ILE A 196 -30.67 20.05 -27.64
C ILE A 196 -30.99 21.46 -27.16
#